data_AF-A0A0N4UPR0-F1
#
_entry.id   AF-A0A0N4UPR0-F1
#
_cell.length_a   1.000
_cell.length_b   1.000
_cell.length_c   1.000
_cell.angle_alpha   90.00
_cell.angle_beta   90.00
_cell.angle_gamma   90.00
#
_symmetry.space_group_name_H-M   'P 1'
#
loop_
_entity.id
_entity.type
_entity.pdbx_description
1 polymer ?
#
loop_
_entity_poly.entity_id
_entity_poly.type
_entity_poly.pdbx_seq_one_letter_code
_entity_poly.pdbx_strand_id
1 'polypeptide(L)'
;MAQKKVSECKFGSEYNDDIGETIHTSLEPAISNKLLEDALKNWLKNIEDYDGDSLSVCEFTNSFYDFAQIASGSTTDIGCATNICKFEQDYEGDDVVKERKVQFTVCKFWPNVESFKKLYVKGKRCHRGWKCAKHGSFCNSDKLCEFESPGYYDECCYEK
;
A
#
# COMPACT_ATOMS: atom_id res chain seq x y z
N MET A 1 4.66 12.18 -1.04
CA MET A 1 3.80 11.87 -2.20
C MET A 1 2.35 11.63 -1.81
N ALA A 2 2.05 10.63 -0.97
CA ALA A 2 0.68 10.39 -0.48
C ALA A 2 0.00 11.66 0.08
N GLN A 3 0.72 12.42 0.91
CA GLN A 3 0.22 13.68 1.49
C GLN A 3 -0.27 14.68 0.43
N LYS A 4 0.48 14.85 -0.66
CA LYS A 4 0.13 15.77 -1.74
C LYS A 4 -1.19 15.31 -2.39
N LYS A 5 -1.32 14.02 -2.68
CA LYS A 5 -2.52 13.46 -3.33
C LYS A 5 -3.77 13.61 -2.48
N VAL A 6 -3.69 13.28 -1.18
CA VAL A 6 -4.85 13.42 -0.28
C VAL A 6 -5.19 14.88 -0.02
N SER A 7 -4.22 15.81 -0.06
CA SER A 7 -4.50 17.24 0.05
C SER A 7 -5.21 17.82 -1.17
N GLU A 8 -4.97 17.26 -2.35
CA GLU A 8 -5.62 17.65 -3.61
C GLU A 8 -6.97 16.95 -3.82
N CYS A 9 -7.34 15.99 -2.96
CA CYS A 9 -8.58 15.20 -3.06
C CYS A 9 -8.76 14.53 -4.44
N LYS A 10 -7.65 14.08 -5.04
CA LYS A 10 -7.65 13.35 -6.33
C LYS A 10 -7.85 11.85 -6.11
N PHE A 11 -9.09 11.39 -6.26
CA PHE A 11 -9.47 9.99 -6.03
C PHE A 11 -8.96 8.98 -7.06
N GLY A 12 -8.57 9.43 -8.27
CA GLY A 12 -8.06 8.54 -9.32
C GLY A 12 -6.65 8.05 -9.04
N SER A 13 -6.30 6.85 -9.49
CA SER A 13 -4.92 6.35 -9.43
C SER A 13 -4.01 7.12 -10.40
N GLU A 14 -2.79 7.41 -9.97
CA GLU A 14 -1.74 7.96 -10.85
C GLU A 14 -0.71 6.87 -11.10
N TYR A 15 -0.68 6.34 -12.32
CA TYR A 15 0.23 5.26 -12.71
C TYR A 15 1.69 5.71 -12.60
N ASN A 16 2.51 4.87 -11.96
CA ASN A 16 3.94 5.08 -11.81
C ASN A 16 4.63 3.71 -11.70
N ASP A 17 5.52 3.40 -12.64
CA ASP A 17 6.20 2.10 -12.72
C ASP A 17 7.06 1.79 -11.49
N ASP A 18 7.61 2.81 -10.84
CA ASP A 18 8.53 2.67 -9.72
C ASP A 18 7.81 2.68 -8.37
N ILE A 19 6.66 3.34 -8.30
CA ILE A 19 5.96 3.64 -7.04
C ILE A 19 4.53 3.11 -7.09
N GLY A 20 4.33 2.01 -6.37
CA GLY A 20 3.01 1.42 -6.18
C GLY A 20 2.09 2.32 -5.38
N GLU A 21 0.78 2.13 -5.53
CA GLU A 21 -0.25 2.92 -4.85
C GLU A 21 -1.44 2.06 -4.43
N THR A 22 -1.90 2.25 -3.19
CA THR A 22 -3.21 1.76 -2.77
C THR A 22 -4.07 2.92 -2.29
N ILE A 23 -5.35 2.87 -2.63
CA ILE A 23 -6.34 3.90 -2.33
C ILE A 23 -7.48 3.29 -1.53
N HIS A 24 -7.92 3.98 -0.48
CA HIS A 24 -9.14 3.65 0.23
C HIS A 24 -9.98 4.90 0.46
N THR A 25 -11.30 4.77 0.27
CA THR A 25 -12.25 5.86 0.48
C THR A 25 -13.44 5.39 1.31
N SER A 26 -13.80 6.15 2.34
CA SER A 26 -14.99 5.91 3.16
C SER A 26 -15.88 7.16 3.19
N LEU A 27 -17.15 7.01 2.80
CA LEU A 27 -18.16 8.09 2.81
C LEU A 27 -18.85 8.17 4.17
N GLU A 28 -19.24 9.35 4.63
CA GLU A 28 -20.12 9.48 5.81
C GLU A 28 -21.41 8.64 5.67
N PRO A 29 -21.85 7.95 6.74
CA PRO A 29 -21.34 7.97 8.11
C PRO A 29 -20.24 6.93 8.41
N ALA A 30 -19.73 6.20 7.42
CA ALA A 30 -18.75 5.13 7.59
C ALA A 30 -17.30 5.61 7.82
N ILE A 31 -17.09 6.92 8.02
CA ILE A 31 -15.78 7.48 8.35
C ILE A 31 -15.33 6.90 9.70
N SER A 32 -14.12 6.34 9.70
CA SER A 32 -13.55 5.66 10.86
C SER A 32 -12.59 6.59 11.60
N ASN A 33 -12.61 6.58 12.93
CA ASN A 33 -11.58 7.24 13.72
C ASN A 33 -10.22 6.52 13.61
N LYS A 34 -10.22 5.27 13.09
CA LYS A 34 -9.04 4.45 12.84
C LYS A 34 -8.73 4.38 11.35
N LEU A 35 -8.28 5.52 10.84
CA LEU A 35 -8.19 5.81 9.40
C LEU A 35 -7.43 4.74 8.60
N LEU A 36 -6.27 4.31 9.11
CA LEU A 36 -5.42 3.32 8.44
C LEU A 36 -5.90 1.88 8.66
N GLU A 37 -6.48 1.58 9.83
CA GLU A 37 -6.98 0.22 10.14
C GLU A 37 -8.14 -0.14 9.21
N ASP A 38 -9.03 0.82 8.92
CA ASP A 38 -10.13 0.66 7.98
C ASP A 38 -9.62 0.37 6.56
N ALA A 39 -8.63 1.14 6.09
CA ALA A 39 -8.01 0.94 4.78
C ALA A 39 -7.32 -0.42 4.67
N LEU A 40 -6.53 -0.81 5.67
CA LEU A 40 -5.87 -2.11 5.71
C LEU A 40 -6.86 -3.27 5.66
N LYS A 41 -7.98 -3.19 6.40
CA LYS A 41 -9.02 -4.23 6.34
C LYS A 41 -9.60 -4.38 4.94
N ASN A 42 -9.82 -3.26 4.26
CA ASN A 42 -10.36 -3.28 2.90
C ASN A 42 -9.37 -3.94 1.93
N TRP A 43 -8.11 -3.47 1.94
CA TRP A 43 -7.07 -3.97 1.04
C TRP A 43 -6.72 -5.44 1.27
N LEU A 44 -6.87 -5.93 2.51
CA LEU A 44 -6.61 -7.33 2.86
C LEU A 44 -7.82 -8.24 2.66
N LYS A 45 -9.03 -7.70 2.47
CA LYS A 45 -10.28 -8.49 2.44
C LYS A 45 -10.26 -9.61 1.40
N ASN A 46 -9.69 -9.35 0.23
CA ASN A 46 -9.77 -10.29 -0.89
C ASN A 46 -8.86 -11.52 -0.72
N ILE A 47 -7.91 -11.51 0.23
CA ILE A 47 -7.05 -12.67 0.47
C ILE A 47 -7.76 -13.76 1.29
N GLU A 48 -8.79 -13.42 2.06
CA GLU A 48 -9.49 -14.38 2.92
C GLU A 48 -10.14 -15.52 2.09
N ASP A 49 -10.54 -15.21 0.86
CA ASP A 49 -11.16 -16.16 -0.08
C ASP A 49 -10.15 -16.76 -1.09
N TYR A 50 -8.86 -16.40 -1.01
CA TYR A 50 -7.86 -16.85 -1.98
C TYR A 50 -7.21 -18.18 -1.56
N ASP A 51 -7.59 -19.27 -2.23
CA ASP A 51 -7.11 -20.64 -1.96
C ASP A 51 -5.87 -21.04 -2.79
N GLY A 52 -5.17 -20.07 -3.38
CA GLY A 52 -4.04 -20.33 -4.27
C GLY A 52 -2.71 -20.54 -3.54
N ASP A 53 -1.94 -21.53 -4.00
CA ASP A 53 -0.68 -21.97 -3.38
C ASP A 53 0.52 -21.02 -3.57
N SER A 54 0.44 -20.13 -4.56
CA SER A 54 1.40 -19.05 -4.80
C SER A 54 0.79 -17.99 -5.69
N LEU A 55 1.00 -16.71 -5.37
CA LEU A 55 0.64 -15.59 -6.24
C LEU A 55 1.86 -15.18 -7.07
N SER A 56 1.88 -15.53 -8.35
CA SER A 56 2.78 -14.86 -9.30
C SER A 56 2.27 -13.44 -9.55
N VAL A 57 3.18 -12.48 -9.76
CA VAL A 57 2.76 -11.08 -10.00
C VAL A 57 1.91 -10.97 -11.28
N CYS A 58 2.16 -11.83 -12.25
CA CYS A 58 1.40 -11.88 -13.51
C CYS A 58 -0.04 -12.41 -13.33
N GLU A 59 -0.35 -13.06 -12.21
CA GLU A 59 -1.69 -13.57 -11.91
C GLU A 59 -2.53 -12.55 -11.14
N PHE A 60 -1.96 -11.37 -10.81
CA PHE A 60 -2.72 -10.28 -10.22
C PHE A 60 -3.73 -9.72 -11.21
N THR A 61 -5.00 -9.95 -10.90
CA THR A 61 -6.09 -9.13 -11.43
C THR A 61 -6.19 -7.85 -10.61
N ASN A 62 -6.81 -6.80 -11.16
CA ASN A 62 -7.06 -5.54 -10.46
C ASN A 62 -7.68 -5.74 -9.05
N SER A 63 -8.42 -6.84 -8.83
CA SER A 63 -9.03 -7.17 -7.53
C SER A 63 -8.03 -7.48 -6.42
N PHE A 64 -6.80 -7.89 -6.74
CA PHE A 64 -5.78 -8.27 -5.75
C PHE A 64 -4.61 -7.28 -5.69
N TYR A 65 -4.66 -6.21 -6.48
CA TYR A 65 -3.55 -5.26 -6.60
C TYR A 65 -3.20 -4.62 -5.26
N ASP A 66 -4.20 -4.17 -4.49
CA ASP A 66 -3.94 -3.55 -3.19
C ASP A 66 -3.28 -4.52 -2.20
N PHE A 67 -3.76 -5.77 -2.16
CA PHE A 67 -3.13 -6.83 -1.37
C PHE A 67 -1.69 -7.07 -1.81
N ALA A 68 -1.46 -7.19 -3.12
CA ALA A 68 -0.14 -7.42 -3.70
C ALA A 68 0.85 -6.34 -3.27
N GLN A 69 0.40 -5.10 -3.29
CA GLN A 69 1.24 -3.98 -2.96
C GLN A 69 1.66 -3.97 -1.48
N ILE A 70 0.76 -4.39 -0.59
CA ILE A 70 1.02 -4.53 0.85
C ILE A 70 1.89 -5.75 1.16
N ALA A 71 1.63 -6.87 0.50
CA ALA A 71 2.25 -8.17 0.78
C ALA A 71 3.58 -8.41 0.02
N SER A 72 3.99 -7.47 -0.83
CA SER A 72 5.21 -7.56 -1.62
C SER A 72 6.44 -7.67 -0.72
N GLY A 73 7.09 -8.84 -0.75
CA GLY A 73 8.29 -9.11 0.05
C GLY A 73 9.54 -8.36 -0.40
N SER A 74 9.45 -7.60 -1.50
CA SER A 74 10.55 -6.80 -2.03
C SER A 74 10.31 -5.28 -1.89
N THR A 75 9.09 -4.87 -1.52
CA THR A 75 8.79 -3.48 -1.14
C THR A 75 9.39 -3.21 0.24
N THR A 76 10.15 -2.14 0.37
CA THR A 76 10.83 -1.79 1.64
C THR A 76 10.33 -0.49 2.25
N ASP A 77 9.75 0.38 1.43
CA ASP A 77 9.42 1.75 1.81
C ASP A 77 7.94 2.02 1.59
N ILE A 78 7.30 2.53 2.64
CA ILE A 78 5.86 2.85 2.63
C ILE A 78 5.66 4.25 3.19
N GLY A 79 4.87 5.06 2.48
CA GLY A 79 4.42 6.36 2.94
C GLY A 79 2.92 6.51 2.76
N CYS A 80 2.19 6.63 3.86
CA CYS A 80 0.74 6.79 3.86
C CYS A 80 0.31 8.18 4.30
N ALA A 81 -0.85 8.62 3.82
CA ALA A 81 -1.53 9.82 4.28
C ALA A 81 -3.04 9.63 4.20
N THR A 82 -3.76 10.35 5.04
CA THR A 82 -5.22 10.42 5.00
C THR A 82 -5.67 11.86 5.09
N ASN A 83 -6.74 12.21 4.37
CA ASN A 83 -7.42 13.49 4.50
C ASN A 83 -8.95 13.28 4.49
N ILE A 84 -9.69 14.27 4.99
CA ILE A 84 -11.14 14.33 4.80
C ILE A 84 -11.43 15.33 3.68
N CYS A 85 -11.91 14.80 2.57
CA CYS A 85 -12.33 15.55 1.40
C CYS A 85 -13.81 15.90 1.50
N LYS A 86 -14.16 17.15 1.18
CA LYS A 86 -15.54 17.64 1.13
C LYS A 86 -15.95 17.82 -0.32
N PHE A 87 -17.16 17.40 -0.66
CA PHE A 87 -17.75 17.72 -1.96
C PHE A 87 -19.24 17.99 -1.81
N GLU A 88 -19.74 18.79 -2.73
CA GLU A 88 -21.14 19.05 -2.91
C GLU A 88 -21.71 17.95 -3.81
N GLN A 89 -22.76 17.28 -3.33
CA GLN A 89 -23.47 16.28 -4.11
C GLN A 89 -24.91 16.74 -4.32
N ASP A 90 -25.26 17.01 -5.57
CA ASP A 90 -26.64 17.24 -5.98
C ASP A 90 -27.38 15.90 -6.02
N TYR A 91 -28.45 15.81 -5.23
CA TYR A 91 -29.41 14.72 -5.35
C TYR A 91 -30.53 15.19 -6.25
N GLU A 92 -30.75 14.50 -7.38
CA GLU A 92 -31.92 14.78 -8.23
C GLU A 92 -33.19 14.68 -7.37
N GLY A 93 -33.88 15.81 -7.20
CA GLY A 93 -35.15 15.90 -6.48
C GLY A 93 -35.13 16.63 -5.13
N ASP A 94 -33.97 17.06 -4.63
CA ASP A 94 -33.83 17.89 -3.44
C ASP A 94 -33.11 19.20 -3.83
N ASP A 95 -33.73 20.38 -3.63
CA ASP A 95 -33.10 21.71 -3.83
C ASP A 95 -31.98 22.00 -2.79
N VAL A 96 -31.48 20.98 -2.12
CA VAL A 96 -30.54 21.08 -1.00
C VAL A 96 -29.23 20.39 -1.37
N VAL A 97 -28.24 21.19 -1.74
CA VAL A 97 -26.85 20.77 -1.82
C VAL A 97 -26.41 20.31 -0.44
N LYS A 98 -26.09 19.02 -0.29
CA LYS A 98 -25.54 18.47 0.97
C LYS A 98 -24.04 18.30 0.83
N GLU A 99 -23.28 18.96 1.71
CA GLU A 99 -21.85 18.69 1.87
C GLU A 99 -21.68 17.25 2.35
N ARG A 100 -21.00 16.43 1.55
CA ARG A 100 -20.61 15.07 1.91
C ARG A 100 -19.13 15.06 2.22
N LYS A 101 -18.76 14.33 3.27
CA LYS A 101 -17.35 14.06 3.58
C LYS A 101 -16.96 12.65 3.17
N VAL A 102 -15.79 12.55 2.54
CA VAL A 102 -15.09 11.30 2.27
C VAL A 102 -13.76 11.33 2.97
N GLN A 103 -13.52 10.32 3.80
CA GLN A 103 -12.19 9.96 4.24
C GLN A 103 -11.43 9.34 3.08
N PHE A 104 -10.30 9.93 2.69
CA PHE A 104 -9.47 9.48 1.59
C PHE A 104 -8.08 9.12 2.11
N THR A 105 -7.73 7.84 2.06
CA THR A 105 -6.44 7.29 2.48
C THR A 105 -5.67 6.81 1.26
N VAL A 106 -4.39 7.18 1.19
CA VAL A 106 -3.46 6.75 0.14
C VAL A 106 -2.20 6.21 0.80
N CYS A 107 -1.72 5.06 0.35
CA CYS A 107 -0.37 4.59 0.64
C CYS A 107 0.43 4.50 -0.66
N LYS A 108 1.70 4.91 -0.59
CA LYS A 108 2.69 4.79 -1.67
C LYS A 108 3.76 3.81 -1.25
N PHE A 109 4.22 3.00 -2.20
CA PHE A 109 5.08 1.85 -1.94
C PHE A 109 6.26 1.86 -2.90
N TRP A 110 7.46 1.66 -2.37
CA TRP A 110 8.65 1.55 -3.19
C TRP A 110 9.50 0.33 -2.79
N PRO A 111 9.99 -0.44 -3.77
CA PRO A 111 9.59 -0.40 -5.19
C PRO A 111 8.14 -0.88 -5.42
N ASN A 112 7.53 -0.53 -6.56
CA ASN A 112 6.22 -1.05 -6.98
C ASN A 112 6.22 -2.59 -7.05
N VAL A 113 5.11 -3.23 -6.66
CA VAL A 113 4.98 -4.69 -6.75
C VAL A 113 5.14 -5.21 -8.18
N GLU A 114 4.71 -4.43 -9.17
CA GLU A 114 4.80 -4.79 -10.59
C GLU A 114 6.24 -4.88 -11.11
N SER A 115 7.21 -4.30 -10.39
CA SER A 115 8.64 -4.45 -10.71
C SER A 115 9.18 -5.85 -10.42
N PHE A 116 8.39 -6.73 -9.79
CA PHE A 116 8.83 -8.07 -9.37
C PHE A 116 8.08 -9.19 -10.10
N LYS A 117 8.73 -10.35 -10.25
CA LYS A 117 8.08 -11.55 -10.84
C LYS A 117 7.22 -12.34 -9.85
N LYS A 118 7.51 -12.22 -8.55
CA LYS A 118 6.87 -12.96 -7.48
C LYS A 118 6.51 -12.00 -6.35
N LEU A 119 5.31 -12.17 -5.79
CA LEU A 119 4.88 -11.38 -4.64
C LEU A 119 5.81 -11.59 -3.45
N TYR A 120 6.08 -12.85 -3.12
CA TYR A 120 7.06 -13.27 -2.13
C TYR A 120 7.59 -14.66 -2.48
N VAL A 121 8.70 -15.06 -1.84
CA VAL A 121 9.26 -16.41 -1.97
C VAL A 121 8.65 -17.31 -0.91
N LYS A 122 7.87 -18.32 -1.31
CA LYS A 122 7.32 -19.34 -0.38
C LYS A 122 8.50 -20.09 0.26
N GLY A 123 8.49 -20.18 1.59
CA GLY A 123 9.58 -20.82 2.33
C GLY A 123 9.41 -20.69 3.85
N LYS A 124 10.35 -21.25 4.60
CA LYS A 124 10.40 -21.03 6.05
C LYS A 124 10.72 -19.56 6.31
N ARG A 125 10.00 -18.97 7.25
CA ARG A 125 10.32 -17.64 7.77
C ARG A 125 11.74 -17.61 8.34
N CYS A 126 12.38 -16.46 8.26
CA CYS A 126 13.74 -16.29 8.76
C CYS A 126 13.84 -16.48 10.29
N HIS A 127 15.04 -16.77 10.79
CA HIS A 127 15.31 -16.88 12.23
C HIS A 127 15.99 -15.62 12.73
N ARG A 128 15.59 -15.12 13.91
CA ARG A 128 16.09 -13.86 14.47
C ARG A 128 17.62 -13.81 14.44
N GLY A 129 18.18 -12.72 13.93
CA GLY A 129 19.63 -12.50 13.78
C GLY A 129 20.28 -13.21 12.60
N TRP A 130 19.56 -14.05 11.86
CA TRP A 130 20.10 -14.66 10.64
C TRP A 130 20.06 -13.67 9.49
N LYS A 131 21.06 -13.75 8.61
CA LYS A 131 21.08 -13.00 7.35
C LYS A 131 19.89 -13.41 6.50
N CYS A 132 19.21 -12.41 5.95
CA CYS A 132 18.16 -12.60 4.97
C CYS A 132 18.76 -12.66 3.55
N ALA A 133 17.92 -12.96 2.55
CA ALA A 133 18.36 -13.08 1.16
C ALA A 133 18.90 -11.75 0.59
N LYS A 134 18.37 -10.61 1.04
CA LYS A 134 18.85 -9.29 0.63
C LYS A 134 20.13 -8.94 1.39
N HIS A 135 21.18 -8.56 0.67
CA HIS A 135 22.47 -8.27 1.28
C HIS A 135 22.35 -7.17 2.33
N GLY A 136 23.04 -7.32 3.48
CA GLY A 136 22.99 -6.37 4.59
C GLY A 136 21.73 -6.41 5.45
N SER A 137 20.75 -7.28 5.15
CA SER A 137 19.55 -7.43 5.98
C SER A 137 19.62 -8.63 6.92
N PHE A 138 18.96 -8.51 8.07
CA PHE A 138 18.83 -9.57 9.08
C PHE A 138 17.38 -9.72 9.52
N CYS A 139 17.08 -10.87 10.11
CA CYS A 139 15.74 -11.18 10.57
C CYS A 139 15.47 -10.62 11.98
N ASN A 140 14.35 -9.93 12.15
CA ASN A 140 13.92 -9.37 13.42
C ASN A 140 13.05 -10.34 14.25
N SER A 141 12.50 -9.88 15.37
CA SER A 141 11.65 -10.68 16.26
C SER A 141 10.36 -11.15 15.60
N ASP A 142 9.82 -10.33 14.69
CA ASP A 142 8.53 -10.55 14.02
C ASP A 142 8.68 -11.41 12.75
N LYS A 143 9.88 -11.95 12.52
CA LYS A 143 10.23 -12.77 11.35
C LYS A 143 10.22 -11.99 10.03
N LEU A 144 10.46 -10.69 10.10
CA LEU A 144 10.66 -9.81 8.95
C LEU A 144 12.15 -9.51 8.77
N CYS A 145 12.55 -9.29 7.51
CA CYS A 145 13.91 -8.87 7.19
C CYS A 145 14.01 -7.35 7.30
N GLU A 146 14.97 -6.85 8.06
CA GLU A 146 15.22 -5.42 8.26
C GLU A 146 16.70 -5.09 8.06
N PHE A 147 17.01 -3.80 7.95
CA PHE A 147 18.36 -3.28 7.84
C PHE A 147 18.78 -2.64 9.16
N GLU A 148 20.08 -2.67 9.45
CA GLU A 148 20.65 -2.19 10.73
C GLU A 148 20.56 -0.67 10.88
N SER A 149 20.44 0.02 9.76
CA SER A 149 20.06 1.42 9.66
C SER A 149 19.02 1.57 8.55
N PRO A 150 18.01 2.46 8.69
CA PRO A 150 17.17 2.84 7.55
C PRO A 150 18.13 3.37 6.50
N GLY A 151 18.22 2.68 5.36
CA GLY A 151 19.30 2.84 4.41
C GLY A 151 19.60 4.32 4.14
N TYR A 152 20.79 4.77 4.54
CA TYR A 152 21.47 5.76 3.72
C TYR A 152 21.68 5.07 2.37
N TYR A 153 20.87 5.44 1.38
CA TYR A 153 21.03 4.99 0.00
C TYR A 153 22.32 5.61 -0.56
N ASP A 154 23.47 5.06 -0.18
CA ASP A 154 24.78 5.49 -0.69
C ASP A 154 25.04 5.04 -2.15
N GLU A 155 24.02 4.54 -2.86
CA GLU A 155 24.15 4.06 -4.25
C GLU A 155 23.66 5.05 -5.33
N CYS A 156 23.23 6.27 -4.98
CA CYS A 156 22.95 7.30 -6.00
C CYS A 156 24.22 7.95 -6.60
N CYS A 157 25.44 7.56 -6.18
CA CYS A 157 26.68 8.24 -6.60
C CYS A 157 27.88 7.31 -6.86
N TYR A 158 27.70 6.07 -7.33
CA TYR A 158 28.81 5.31 -7.92
C TYR A 158 28.62 5.17 -9.43
N GLU A 159 28.99 6.23 -10.16
CA GLU A 159 29.59 6.05 -11.48
C GLU A 159 30.97 5.38 -11.28
N LYS A 160 31.13 4.15 -11.76
CA LYS A 160 32.40 3.60 -12.27
C LYS A 160 32.13 2.60 -13.39
#